data_AF-A0A961SEQ0-F1
#
_entry.id   AF-A0A961SEQ0-F1
#
_cell.length_a   1.000
_cell.length_b   1.000
_cell.length_c   1.000
_cell.angle_alpha   90.00
_cell.angle_beta   90.00
_cell.angle_gamma   90.00
#
_symmetry.space_group_name_H-M   'P 1'
#
loop_
_entity.id
_entity.type
_entity.pdbx_description
1 polymer ?
#
loop_
_entity_poly.entity_id
_entity_poly.type
_entity_poly.pdbx_seq_one_letter_code
_entity_poly.pdbx_strand_id
1 'polypeptide(L)'
;MTIKFFRETFLIAAAGSLLAGCVGGGAGSGGGAAGGGTGGAGGGAGQSLPVTAKGRAIAFRVASDFTSGTNSYTGLPTSSHNPTSTAVVERSARGGIEIEGSATEDTNPAPYQGNAMAPAALISASSPDTLENGTAIAGMKDAKGNVYFENGNFANPQAEDANAAVSTVGVYNIYDSNNQFVEQIVMKYGTTVRYREGATGDPNATYAVGFIGENTTSMPKKGTATYKGFYESGQSYYNDNGTMKSMYFKDGTVELVADFDKGKVTGGISGAALNGNDNGTPVDLNSNIDGLAINADINGSNYDGTAMLVDAAGNQVGTSSYNEAIGAFFGPDASETAAAVLIEGNADLNGSASDYVISGTLGGVKK
;
A
#
# COMPACT_ATOMS: atom_id res chain seq x y z
N MET A 1 -4.48 54.60 24.49
CA MET A 1 -5.30 53.38 24.28
C MET A 1 -5.17 53.04 22.81
N THR A 2 -4.26 52.12 22.49
CA THR A 2 -3.89 51.80 21.10
C THR A 2 -3.79 50.28 21.02
N ILE A 3 -4.80 49.64 20.46
CA ILE A 3 -4.84 48.20 20.25
C ILE A 3 -4.31 47.95 18.83
N LYS A 4 -3.14 47.29 18.74
CA LYS A 4 -2.59 46.77 17.48
C LYS A 4 -3.21 45.40 17.20
N PHE A 5 -3.84 45.25 16.04
CA PHE A 5 -4.22 43.94 15.50
C PHE A 5 -2.95 43.20 15.04
N PHE A 6 -2.67 42.05 15.65
CA PHE A 6 -1.75 41.05 15.09
C PHE A 6 -2.55 40.14 14.15
N ARG A 7 -2.09 40.00 12.90
CA ARG A 7 -2.52 38.98 11.96
C ARG A 7 -2.00 37.63 12.48
N GLU A 8 -2.91 36.72 12.81
CA GLU A 8 -2.59 35.31 13.01
C GLU A 8 -2.46 34.64 11.64
N THR A 9 -1.24 34.24 11.33
CA THR A 9 -0.93 33.30 10.26
C THR A 9 -1.36 31.91 10.74
N PHE A 10 -2.48 31.41 10.23
CA PHE A 10 -2.91 30.03 10.45
C PHE A 10 -1.88 29.08 9.82
N LEU A 11 -1.13 28.39 10.68
CA LEU A 11 -0.25 27.29 10.33
C LEU A 11 -1.15 26.11 9.94
N ILE A 12 -1.13 25.71 8.67
CA ILE A 12 -1.71 24.44 8.23
C ILE A 12 -0.84 23.36 8.86
N ALA A 13 -1.32 22.78 9.96
CA ALA A 13 -0.70 21.65 10.61
C ALA A 13 -0.66 20.47 9.63
N ALA A 14 0.55 19.99 9.39
CA ALA A 14 0.85 18.80 8.62
C ALA A 14 -0.13 17.67 8.96
N ALA A 15 -0.83 17.17 7.94
CA ALA A 15 -1.36 15.82 7.96
C ALA A 15 -0.14 14.88 7.96
N GLY A 16 0.43 14.68 9.14
CA GLY A 16 1.33 13.56 9.38
C GLY A 16 0.59 12.31 8.96
N SER A 17 1.15 11.60 7.99
CA SER A 17 0.79 10.21 7.71
C SER A 17 0.92 9.44 9.02
N LEU A 18 -0.18 9.31 9.75
CA LEU A 18 -0.34 8.33 10.80
C LEU A 18 -0.19 6.98 10.10
N LEU A 19 1.02 6.42 10.15
CA LEU A 19 1.20 5.00 9.94
C LEU A 19 0.29 4.30 10.94
N ALA A 20 -0.69 3.58 10.41
CA ALA A 20 -1.48 2.64 11.17
C ALA A 20 -0.53 1.65 11.85
N GLY A 21 -0.52 1.64 13.19
CA GLY A 21 0.33 0.76 13.98
C GLY A 21 0.92 1.39 15.24
N CYS A 22 0.18 2.23 15.96
CA CYS A 22 0.52 2.63 17.32
C CYS A 22 -0.75 2.61 18.18
N VAL A 23 -1.03 1.50 18.86
CA VAL A 23 -1.89 1.50 20.05
C VAL A 23 -0.98 1.24 21.23
N GLY A 24 -0.93 2.21 22.15
CA GLY A 24 -0.18 2.10 23.39
C GLY A 24 -0.93 1.30 24.46
N GLY A 25 -0.15 0.60 25.29
CA GLY A 25 -0.41 0.42 26.72
C GLY A 25 -1.14 -0.86 27.16
N GLY A 26 -0.45 -1.71 27.92
CA GLY A 26 -1.09 -2.66 28.84
C GLY A 26 -0.32 -3.98 29.03
N ALA A 27 0.36 -4.11 30.16
CA ALA A 27 1.02 -5.34 30.60
C ALA A 27 0.05 -6.53 30.72
N GLY A 28 0.51 -7.73 30.32
CA GLY A 28 -0.22 -8.99 30.55
C GLY A 28 0.56 -10.21 30.08
N SER A 29 0.93 -11.06 31.02
CA SER A 29 1.78 -12.26 30.93
C SER A 29 1.12 -13.49 30.26
N GLY A 30 1.94 -14.29 29.56
CA GLY A 30 2.05 -15.74 29.86
C GLY A 30 1.43 -16.76 28.89
N GLY A 31 2.27 -17.74 28.50
CA GLY A 31 1.90 -19.09 28.01
C GLY A 31 1.74 -19.19 26.49
N GLY A 32 2.53 -19.92 25.70
CA GLY A 32 3.25 -21.16 25.97
C GLY A 32 2.44 -22.36 25.48
N ALA A 33 2.70 -22.84 24.25
CA ALA A 33 2.51 -24.22 23.86
C ALA A 33 3.24 -24.53 22.54
N ALA A 34 4.17 -25.46 22.63
CA ALA A 34 4.95 -26.02 21.54
C ALA A 34 4.23 -27.22 20.89
N GLY A 35 4.56 -27.45 19.62
CA GLY A 35 4.36 -28.68 18.86
C GLY A 35 4.73 -28.38 17.41
N GLY A 36 5.78 -28.93 16.79
CA GLY A 36 6.35 -30.26 16.90
C GLY A 36 5.99 -31.04 15.65
N GLY A 37 6.63 -30.74 14.52
CA GLY A 37 6.41 -31.41 13.24
C GLY A 37 7.52 -31.09 12.24
N THR A 38 8.47 -32.01 12.08
CA THR A 38 9.57 -31.98 11.13
C THR A 38 9.14 -32.48 9.75
N GLY A 39 9.42 -31.73 8.68
CA GLY A 39 9.30 -32.19 7.29
C GLY A 39 9.30 -31.01 6.31
N GLY A 40 10.40 -30.84 5.55
CA GLY A 40 10.74 -29.59 4.85
C GLY A 40 9.89 -29.20 3.64
N ALA A 41 9.66 -27.89 3.51
CA ALA A 41 10.09 -27.04 2.40
C ALA A 41 9.97 -25.58 2.89
N GLY A 42 11.00 -24.75 2.62
CA GLY A 42 11.24 -23.47 3.29
C GLY A 42 10.10 -22.46 3.21
N GLY A 43 9.79 -21.84 4.35
CA GLY A 43 8.86 -20.73 4.50
C GLY A 43 8.37 -20.57 5.94
N GLY A 44 9.00 -19.65 6.69
CA GLY A 44 8.37 -19.01 7.86
C GLY A 44 8.52 -19.65 9.25
N ALA A 45 9.74 -19.90 9.71
CA ALA A 45 10.05 -19.98 11.14
C ALA A 45 11.26 -19.09 11.45
N GLY A 46 11.03 -17.89 11.99
CA GLY A 46 12.08 -16.99 12.49
C GLY A 46 13.01 -16.40 11.43
N GLN A 47 12.48 -15.60 10.50
CA GLN A 47 13.32 -14.81 9.60
C GLN A 47 14.15 -13.82 10.44
N SER A 48 15.48 -13.87 10.30
CA SER A 48 16.41 -12.87 10.84
C SER A 48 16.96 -12.03 9.71
N LEU A 49 17.44 -10.83 10.01
CA LEU A 49 18.23 -10.06 9.03
C LEU A 49 19.51 -10.86 8.69
N PRO A 50 20.02 -10.78 7.43
CA PRO A 50 19.51 -9.97 6.33
C PRO A 50 18.34 -10.60 5.59
N VAL A 51 17.51 -9.77 4.96
CA VAL A 51 16.45 -10.20 4.04
C VAL A 51 16.59 -9.47 2.71
N THR A 52 16.24 -10.15 1.63
CA THR A 52 16.15 -9.60 0.27
C THR A 52 14.84 -10.04 -0.34
N ALA A 53 14.21 -9.18 -1.12
CA ALA A 53 12.92 -9.46 -1.73
C ALA A 53 12.82 -8.81 -3.10
N LYS A 54 12.01 -9.41 -3.96
CA LYS A 54 11.63 -8.88 -5.27
C LYS A 54 10.13 -8.98 -5.44
N GLY A 55 9.58 -8.17 -6.31
CA GLY A 55 8.19 -8.26 -6.70
C GLY A 55 7.83 -7.26 -7.77
N ARG A 56 6.57 -6.82 -7.78
CA ARG A 56 6.06 -5.91 -8.80
C ARG A 56 5.29 -4.77 -8.17
N ALA A 57 5.33 -3.61 -8.82
CA ALA A 57 4.57 -2.45 -8.42
C ALA A 57 4.01 -1.73 -9.65
N ILE A 58 2.87 -1.06 -9.48
CA ILE A 58 2.43 -0.02 -10.40
C ILE A 58 3.01 1.29 -9.88
N ALA A 59 3.77 1.98 -10.71
CA ALA A 59 4.39 3.26 -10.38
C ALA A 59 3.81 4.38 -11.23
N PHE A 60 3.70 5.57 -10.66
CA PHE A 60 3.17 6.73 -11.36
C PHE A 60 3.71 8.03 -10.78
N ARG A 61 3.75 9.06 -11.62
CA ARG A 61 4.20 10.41 -11.28
C ARG A 61 3.04 11.38 -11.39
N VAL A 62 2.95 12.25 -10.40
CA VAL A 62 2.03 13.39 -10.39
C VAL A 62 2.74 14.63 -9.86
N ALA A 63 2.20 15.79 -10.21
CA ALA A 63 2.63 17.04 -9.61
C ALA A 63 2.46 16.95 -8.08
N SER A 64 3.50 17.35 -7.34
CA SER A 64 3.55 17.20 -5.90
C SER A 64 4.43 18.27 -5.28
N ASP A 65 4.00 18.80 -4.14
CA ASP A 65 4.88 19.55 -3.27
C ASP A 65 5.76 18.57 -2.50
N PHE A 66 7.05 18.90 -2.39
CA PHE A 66 8.04 18.11 -1.70
C PHE A 66 8.74 18.94 -0.62
N THR A 67 8.83 18.37 0.58
CA THR A 67 9.64 18.94 1.65
C THR A 67 10.43 17.84 2.35
N SER A 68 11.72 18.07 2.53
CA SER A 68 12.58 17.24 3.37
C SER A 68 12.81 17.89 4.74
N GLY A 69 13.07 17.06 5.74
CA GLY A 69 13.28 17.50 7.11
C GLY A 69 14.07 16.47 7.91
N THR A 70 14.09 16.68 9.22
CA THR A 70 14.73 15.77 10.17
C THR A 70 13.82 15.61 11.36
N ASN A 71 13.59 14.36 11.75
CA ASN A 71 12.85 14.03 12.95
C ASN A 71 13.63 14.52 14.17
N SER A 72 13.05 15.43 14.94
CA SER A 72 13.72 16.02 16.11
C SER A 72 14.01 15.04 17.25
N TYR A 73 13.31 13.90 17.29
CA TYR A 73 13.46 12.88 18.32
C TYR A 73 14.51 11.82 17.96
N THR A 74 14.48 11.31 16.73
CA THR A 74 15.41 10.26 16.26
C THR A 74 16.63 10.81 15.50
N GLY A 75 16.57 12.06 15.03
CA GLY A 75 17.57 12.64 14.13
C GLY A 75 17.56 12.06 12.72
N LEU A 76 16.60 11.17 12.40
CA LEU A 76 16.48 10.55 11.09
C LEU A 76 15.84 11.51 10.08
N PRO A 77 16.22 11.44 8.79
CA PRO A 77 15.55 12.22 7.75
C PRO A 77 14.06 11.88 7.66
N THR A 78 13.28 12.85 7.21
CA THR A 78 11.84 12.68 6.90
C THR A 78 11.53 13.40 5.59
N SER A 79 10.57 12.90 4.85
CA SER A 79 10.09 13.49 3.60
C SER A 79 8.56 13.59 3.60
N SER A 80 8.03 14.67 3.04
CA SER A 80 6.60 14.82 2.81
C SER A 80 6.37 15.10 1.33
N HIS A 81 5.38 14.41 0.78
CA HIS A 81 4.99 14.46 -0.62
C HIS A 81 3.50 14.69 -0.64
N ASN A 82 3.07 15.86 -1.11
CA ASN A 82 1.66 16.25 -1.16
C ASN A 82 1.26 16.44 -2.62
N PRO A 83 0.50 15.49 -3.21
CA PRO A 83 -0.02 15.63 -4.56
C PRO A 83 -0.80 16.93 -4.75
N THR A 84 -0.49 17.66 -5.82
CA THR A 84 -1.14 18.92 -6.20
C THR A 84 -1.98 18.80 -7.47
N SER A 85 -2.04 17.60 -8.06
CA SER A 85 -2.81 17.30 -9.27
C SER A 85 -3.33 15.86 -9.27
N THR A 86 -4.46 15.64 -9.96
CA THR A 86 -5.01 14.34 -10.32
C THR A 86 -4.50 13.79 -11.65
N ALA A 87 -3.77 14.61 -12.43
CA ALA A 87 -3.26 14.18 -13.72
C ALA A 87 -1.97 13.40 -13.56
N VAL A 88 -1.98 12.13 -13.99
CA VAL A 88 -0.79 11.29 -14.04
C VAL A 88 0.07 11.74 -15.22
N VAL A 89 1.27 12.27 -14.93
CA VAL A 89 2.17 12.80 -15.95
C VAL A 89 3.06 11.70 -16.56
N GLU A 90 3.25 10.62 -15.83
CA GLU A 90 4.03 9.46 -16.25
C GLU A 90 3.67 8.25 -15.39
N ARG A 91 3.86 7.03 -15.91
CA ARG A 91 3.55 5.78 -15.19
C ARG A 91 4.41 4.63 -15.66
N SER A 92 4.37 3.53 -14.94
CA SER A 92 4.94 2.25 -15.35
C SER A 92 4.24 1.75 -16.61
N ALA A 93 4.97 0.99 -17.43
CA ALA A 93 4.36 0.26 -18.53
C ALA A 93 3.33 -0.76 -18.02
N ARG A 94 2.48 -1.27 -18.92
CA ARG A 94 1.56 -2.37 -18.58
C ARG A 94 2.30 -3.57 -18.01
N GLY A 95 1.78 -4.12 -16.93
CA GLY A 95 2.46 -5.08 -16.07
C GLY A 95 3.25 -4.44 -14.94
N GLY A 96 3.26 -3.12 -14.81
CA GLY A 96 4.05 -2.44 -13.80
C GLY A 96 5.56 -2.58 -14.00
N ILE A 97 6.29 -2.34 -12.92
CA ILE A 97 7.76 -2.42 -12.82
C ILE A 97 8.17 -3.51 -11.82
N GLU A 98 9.39 -4.01 -11.95
CA GLU A 98 10.07 -4.73 -10.88
C GLU A 98 10.38 -3.79 -9.72
N ILE A 99 10.19 -4.25 -8.49
CA ILE A 99 10.67 -3.58 -7.29
C ILE A 99 11.53 -4.55 -6.50
N GLU A 100 12.73 -4.09 -6.15
CA GLU A 100 13.71 -4.83 -5.36
C GLU A 100 13.87 -4.16 -4.00
N GLY A 101 14.05 -4.97 -2.96
CA GLY A 101 14.27 -4.49 -1.61
C GLY A 101 15.26 -5.35 -0.83
N SER A 102 15.97 -4.74 0.10
CA SER A 102 16.80 -5.44 1.07
C SER A 102 16.76 -4.76 2.44
N ALA A 103 16.94 -5.55 3.49
CA ALA A 103 17.14 -5.04 4.83
C ALA A 103 18.27 -5.80 5.51
N THR A 104 19.21 -5.08 6.12
CA THR A 104 20.34 -5.63 6.88
C THR A 104 20.39 -5.00 8.26
N GLU A 105 21.11 -5.61 9.20
CA GLU A 105 21.23 -5.07 10.55
C GLU A 105 21.92 -3.69 10.54
N ASP A 106 21.34 -2.72 11.25
CA ASP A 106 21.99 -1.43 11.49
C ASP A 106 22.89 -1.53 12.72
N THR A 107 24.20 -1.66 12.48
CA THR A 107 25.21 -1.75 13.55
C THR A 107 25.48 -0.42 14.27
N ASN A 108 24.92 0.70 13.77
CA ASN A 108 25.05 2.02 14.38
C ASN A 108 23.69 2.74 14.36
N PRO A 109 22.69 2.23 15.09
CA PRO A 109 21.33 2.77 15.04
C PRO A 109 21.29 4.20 15.57
N ALA A 110 20.43 5.03 14.98
CA ALA A 110 20.12 6.34 15.51
C ALA A 110 19.44 6.22 16.89
N PRO A 111 19.47 7.28 17.72
CA PRO A 111 18.75 7.28 18.99
C PRO A 111 17.28 6.89 18.80
N TYR A 112 16.81 5.93 19.59
CA TYR A 112 15.44 5.40 19.56
C TYR A 112 15.02 4.73 18.25
N GLN A 113 15.96 4.43 17.36
CA GLN A 113 15.71 3.57 16.20
C GLN A 113 15.64 2.12 16.67
N GLY A 114 14.42 1.57 16.62
CA GLY A 114 14.16 0.16 16.89
C GLY A 114 14.10 -0.26 18.34
N ASN A 115 13.66 -1.50 18.52
CA ASN A 115 13.55 -2.18 19.80
C ASN A 115 13.64 -3.70 19.59
N ALA A 116 13.46 -4.49 20.67
CA ALA A 116 13.53 -5.95 20.59
C ALA A 116 12.49 -6.59 19.63
N MET A 117 11.36 -5.92 19.39
CA MET A 117 10.29 -6.39 18.49
C MET A 117 10.43 -5.86 17.06
N ALA A 118 11.10 -4.72 16.88
CA ALA A 118 11.35 -4.07 15.61
C ALA A 118 12.84 -3.67 15.52
N PRO A 119 13.75 -4.63 15.26
CA PRO A 119 15.18 -4.35 15.18
C PRO A 119 15.49 -3.21 14.20
N ALA A 120 16.54 -2.45 14.52
CA ALA A 120 17.06 -1.42 13.64
C ALA A 120 17.69 -2.05 12.40
N ALA A 121 17.36 -1.50 11.24
CA ALA A 121 17.82 -2.00 9.96
C ALA A 121 18.25 -0.87 9.01
N LEU A 122 19.16 -1.22 8.10
CA LEU A 122 19.46 -0.44 6.90
C LEU A 122 18.66 -1.05 5.75
N ILE A 123 17.77 -0.24 5.17
CA ILE A 123 16.80 -0.66 4.16
C ILE A 123 17.13 0.00 2.83
N SER A 124 17.19 -0.80 1.78
CA SER A 124 17.30 -0.33 0.40
C SER A 124 16.06 -0.75 -0.38
N ALA A 125 15.60 0.11 -1.29
CA ALA A 125 14.52 -0.18 -2.21
C ALA A 125 14.77 0.51 -3.54
N SER A 126 14.64 -0.19 -4.65
CA SER A 126 14.93 0.33 -5.99
C SER A 126 14.13 -0.40 -7.06
N SER A 127 14.18 0.12 -8.28
CA SER A 127 13.71 -0.58 -9.48
C SER A 127 14.81 -0.53 -10.55
N PRO A 128 15.07 -1.65 -11.26
CA PRO A 128 15.89 -1.63 -12.46
C PRO A 128 15.15 -1.04 -13.67
N ASP A 129 13.83 -0.93 -13.60
CA ASP A 129 12.98 -0.46 -14.69
C ASP A 129 12.83 1.06 -14.69
N THR A 130 12.39 1.59 -15.82
CA THR A 130 11.98 2.99 -15.96
C THR A 130 10.49 3.08 -16.20
N LEU A 131 9.92 4.24 -15.92
CA LEU A 131 8.57 4.60 -16.35
C LEU A 131 8.50 4.76 -17.89
N GLU A 132 7.29 4.88 -18.43
CA GLU A 132 7.01 4.87 -19.89
C GLU A 132 7.79 5.93 -20.69
N ASN A 133 8.15 7.08 -20.08
CA ASN A 133 8.94 8.13 -20.75
C ASN A 133 10.43 8.10 -20.35
N GLY A 134 10.89 7.00 -19.74
CA GLY A 134 12.29 6.76 -19.41
C GLY A 134 12.75 7.34 -18.06
N THR A 135 11.84 7.85 -17.24
CA THR A 135 12.20 8.26 -15.87
C THR A 135 12.60 7.06 -15.04
N ALA A 136 13.82 7.08 -14.52
CA ALA A 136 14.30 6.08 -13.57
C ALA A 136 13.74 6.35 -12.16
N ILE A 137 13.53 5.28 -11.41
CA ILE A 137 13.26 5.36 -9.98
C ILE A 137 14.60 5.54 -9.26
N ALA A 138 14.76 6.64 -8.55
CA ALA A 138 16.01 6.97 -7.86
C ALA A 138 16.33 5.94 -6.77
N GLY A 139 15.29 5.47 -6.07
CA GLY A 139 15.43 4.47 -5.03
C GLY A 139 15.91 5.06 -3.70
N MET A 140 16.04 4.18 -2.70
CA MET A 140 16.71 4.47 -1.45
C MET A 140 17.81 3.44 -1.20
N LYS A 141 18.87 3.87 -0.55
CA LYS A 141 20.00 3.00 -0.21
C LYS A 141 20.38 3.17 1.25
N ASP A 142 20.45 2.04 1.96
CA ASP A 142 20.87 1.94 3.36
C ASP A 142 20.15 2.97 4.27
N ALA A 143 18.87 3.23 3.98
CA ALA A 143 18.04 4.14 4.75
C ALA A 143 17.78 3.53 6.13
N LYS A 144 17.99 4.33 7.17
CA LYS A 144 17.81 3.90 8.56
C LYS A 144 16.33 3.74 8.86
N GLY A 145 15.95 2.53 9.23
CA GLY A 145 14.58 2.21 9.58
C GLY A 145 14.49 1.01 10.49
N ASN A 146 13.37 0.31 10.39
CA ASN A 146 13.02 -0.80 11.26
C ASN A 146 12.41 -1.94 10.45
N VAL A 147 12.67 -3.16 10.89
CA VAL A 147 12.00 -4.34 10.36
C VAL A 147 11.19 -4.98 11.45
N TYR A 148 9.90 -5.17 11.20
CA TYR A 148 9.01 -5.87 12.11
C TYR A 148 8.73 -7.29 11.60
N PHE A 149 8.81 -8.26 12.51
CA PHE A 149 8.44 -9.65 12.25
C PHE A 149 7.38 -10.06 13.26
N GLU A 150 6.18 -10.35 12.79
CA GLU A 150 5.07 -10.83 13.62
C GLU A 150 4.56 -12.16 13.10
N ASN A 151 4.29 -13.12 13.98
CA ASN A 151 3.62 -14.37 13.64
C ASN A 151 4.24 -15.16 12.46
N GLY A 152 5.57 -15.08 12.30
CA GLY A 152 6.29 -15.76 11.22
C GLY A 152 6.08 -15.15 9.83
N ASN A 153 5.57 -13.91 9.78
CA ASN A 153 5.30 -13.15 8.56
C ASN A 153 6.58 -12.80 7.80
N PHE A 154 6.40 -12.48 6.51
CA PHE A 154 7.41 -11.77 5.74
C PHE A 154 7.85 -10.49 6.48
N ALA A 155 9.11 -10.09 6.33
CA ALA A 155 9.61 -8.87 6.96
C ALA A 155 8.73 -7.67 6.59
N ASN A 156 8.42 -6.81 7.55
CA ASN A 156 7.75 -5.52 7.32
C ASN A 156 8.74 -4.36 7.50
N PRO A 157 9.72 -4.15 6.59
CA PRO A 157 10.57 -2.97 6.61
C PRO A 157 9.78 -1.66 6.46
N GLN A 158 10.20 -0.67 7.24
CA GLN A 158 9.79 0.72 7.14
C GLN A 158 11.03 1.60 7.25
N ALA A 159 11.28 2.41 6.23
CA ALA A 159 12.38 3.36 6.21
C ALA A 159 12.02 4.60 5.41
N GLU A 160 12.69 5.68 5.78
CA GLU A 160 12.57 6.97 5.12
C GLU A 160 13.93 7.66 5.10
N ASP A 161 14.24 8.31 3.98
CA ASP A 161 15.35 9.23 3.86
C ASP A 161 14.85 10.64 3.49
N ALA A 162 15.74 11.53 3.08
CA ALA A 162 15.36 12.90 2.76
C ALA A 162 14.43 13.00 1.54
N ASN A 163 14.47 12.02 0.64
CA ASN A 163 13.86 12.05 -0.68
C ASN A 163 12.83 10.93 -0.91
N ALA A 164 12.95 9.80 -0.21
CA ALA A 164 12.14 8.62 -0.45
C ALA A 164 11.68 7.94 0.84
N ALA A 165 10.58 7.20 0.75
CA ALA A 165 10.10 6.35 1.83
C ALA A 165 9.53 5.04 1.28
N VAL A 166 9.73 3.97 2.05
CA VAL A 166 9.20 2.64 1.77
C VAL A 166 8.53 2.10 3.02
N SER A 167 7.38 1.47 2.83
CA SER A 167 6.67 0.73 3.87
C SER A 167 6.13 -0.55 3.27
N THR A 168 6.19 -1.61 4.06
CA THR A 168 5.64 -2.92 3.70
C THR A 168 4.80 -3.45 4.84
N VAL A 169 3.73 -4.16 4.51
CA VAL A 169 2.78 -4.68 5.49
C VAL A 169 2.28 -6.05 5.04
N GLY A 170 2.58 -7.09 5.83
CA GLY A 170 2.06 -8.45 5.61
C GLY A 170 1.12 -8.94 6.70
N VAL A 171 0.90 -8.15 7.77
CA VAL A 171 -0.07 -8.48 8.83
C VAL A 171 -1.16 -7.41 8.87
N TYR A 172 -2.40 -7.85 8.74
CA TYR A 172 -3.58 -6.99 8.69
C TYR A 172 -4.58 -7.40 9.75
N ASN A 173 -4.87 -6.50 10.68
CA ASN A 173 -5.93 -6.68 11.67
C ASN A 173 -7.22 -6.10 11.10
N ILE A 174 -8.24 -6.94 10.96
CA ILE A 174 -9.57 -6.54 10.49
C ILE A 174 -10.43 -6.22 11.70
N TYR A 175 -11.08 -5.08 11.65
CA TYR A 175 -12.01 -4.61 12.67
C TYR A 175 -13.41 -4.48 12.06
N ASP A 176 -14.44 -4.69 12.88
CA ASP A 176 -15.82 -4.42 12.47
C ASP A 176 -16.15 -2.92 12.55
N SER A 177 -17.37 -2.55 12.19
CA SER A 177 -17.85 -1.16 12.23
C SER A 177 -17.92 -0.57 13.65
N ASN A 178 -17.82 -1.39 14.70
CA ASN A 178 -17.74 -0.97 16.10
C ASN A 178 -16.29 -0.93 16.60
N ASN A 179 -15.32 -1.00 15.69
CA ASN A 179 -13.89 -1.03 15.98
C ASN A 179 -13.49 -2.21 16.88
N GLN A 180 -14.23 -3.31 16.83
CA GLN A 180 -13.88 -4.56 17.52
C GLN A 180 -13.01 -5.42 16.60
N PHE A 181 -11.95 -5.99 17.16
CA PHE A 181 -11.11 -6.92 16.42
C PHE A 181 -11.94 -8.14 15.98
N VAL A 182 -11.94 -8.40 14.67
CA VAL A 182 -12.62 -9.55 14.07
C VAL A 182 -11.61 -10.67 13.86
N GLU A 183 -10.52 -10.38 13.18
CA GLU A 183 -9.49 -11.35 12.86
C GLU A 183 -8.18 -10.70 12.37
N GLN A 184 -7.16 -11.53 12.18
CA GLN A 184 -5.89 -11.14 11.60
C GLN A 184 -5.63 -11.95 10.33
N ILE A 185 -5.26 -11.26 9.24
CA ILE A 185 -4.73 -11.85 8.01
C ILE A 185 -3.21 -11.74 8.05
N VAL A 186 -2.51 -12.86 7.83
CA VAL A 186 -1.04 -12.94 7.86
C VAL A 186 -0.53 -13.49 6.53
N MET A 187 0.30 -12.72 5.84
CA MET A 187 0.92 -13.05 4.55
C MET A 187 2.33 -13.63 4.78
N LYS A 188 2.42 -14.96 4.80
CA LYS A 188 3.68 -15.66 5.10
C LYS A 188 4.68 -15.66 3.95
N TYR A 189 4.20 -15.55 2.72
CA TYR A 189 5.01 -15.72 1.50
C TYR A 189 5.18 -14.44 0.69
N GLY A 190 4.40 -13.40 1.00
CA GLY A 190 4.56 -12.07 0.43
C GLY A 190 4.22 -10.96 1.41
N THR A 191 4.43 -9.72 1.00
CA THR A 191 4.01 -8.52 1.72
C THR A 191 3.66 -7.44 0.71
N THR A 192 2.84 -6.47 1.09
CA THR A 192 2.60 -5.30 0.23
C THR A 192 3.79 -4.37 0.27
N VAL A 193 3.90 -3.49 -0.72
CA VAL A 193 4.86 -2.39 -0.69
C VAL A 193 4.18 -1.10 -1.11
N ARG A 194 4.48 -0.05 -0.36
CA ARG A 194 4.20 1.35 -0.69
C ARG A 194 5.52 2.07 -0.76
N TYR A 195 5.75 2.73 -1.88
CA TYR A 195 6.94 3.48 -2.14
C TYR A 195 6.58 4.90 -2.60
N ARG A 196 7.37 5.87 -2.17
CA ARG A 196 7.30 7.24 -2.67
C ARG A 196 8.70 7.81 -2.77
N GLU A 197 8.93 8.65 -3.76
CA GLU A 197 10.15 9.43 -3.90
C GLU A 197 9.88 10.79 -4.56
N GLY A 198 10.73 11.74 -4.24
CA GLY A 198 10.67 13.11 -4.72
C GLY A 198 11.98 13.81 -4.39
N ALA A 199 12.27 14.89 -5.09
CA ALA A 199 13.51 15.64 -4.90
C ALA A 199 13.24 17.13 -4.86
N THR A 200 14.04 17.86 -4.09
CA THR A 200 13.96 19.32 -4.03
C THR A 200 14.12 19.91 -5.43
N GLY A 201 13.09 20.61 -5.90
CA GLY A 201 13.09 21.28 -7.20
C GLY A 201 12.51 20.46 -8.36
N ASP A 202 12.19 19.17 -8.17
CA ASP A 202 11.31 18.45 -9.09
C ASP A 202 9.86 18.81 -8.75
N PRO A 203 9.05 19.33 -9.70
CA PRO A 203 7.64 19.59 -9.44
C PRO A 203 6.78 18.32 -9.33
N ASN A 204 7.36 17.14 -9.54
CA ASN A 204 6.65 15.86 -9.46
C ASN A 204 7.27 14.93 -8.42
N ALA A 205 6.43 14.07 -7.85
CA ALA A 205 6.85 12.93 -7.06
C ALA A 205 6.42 11.63 -7.74
N THR A 206 7.21 10.58 -7.55
CA THR A 206 6.88 9.21 -7.97
C THR A 206 6.28 8.47 -6.79
N TYR A 207 5.19 7.76 -7.04
CA TYR A 207 4.53 6.87 -6.09
C TYR A 207 4.44 5.49 -6.69
N ALA A 208 4.55 4.46 -5.85
CA ALA A 208 4.30 3.09 -6.28
C ALA A 208 3.58 2.28 -5.20
N VAL A 209 2.68 1.42 -5.66
CA VAL A 209 1.98 0.42 -4.86
C VAL A 209 2.21 -0.94 -5.48
N GLY A 210 2.45 -1.94 -4.65
CA GLY A 210 2.92 -3.22 -5.12
C GLY A 210 2.88 -4.31 -4.08
N PHE A 211 3.61 -5.36 -4.39
CA PHE A 211 3.88 -6.48 -3.51
C PHE A 211 5.31 -6.99 -3.76
N ILE A 212 5.90 -7.60 -2.74
CA ILE A 212 7.15 -8.35 -2.81
C ILE A 212 6.95 -9.73 -2.18
N GLY A 213 7.60 -10.74 -2.74
CA GLY A 213 7.42 -12.12 -2.31
C GLY A 213 7.87 -13.09 -3.38
N GLU A 214 8.03 -14.36 -2.99
CA GLU A 214 8.37 -15.41 -3.94
C GLU A 214 7.10 -15.95 -4.59
N ASN A 215 6.98 -15.74 -5.90
CA ASN A 215 5.89 -16.31 -6.68
C ASN A 215 5.81 -17.82 -6.45
N THR A 216 4.58 -18.33 -6.30
CA THR A 216 4.36 -19.76 -6.15
C THR A 216 4.92 -20.53 -7.34
N THR A 217 5.54 -21.68 -7.05
CA THR A 217 6.01 -22.63 -8.07
C THR A 217 5.02 -23.78 -8.27
N SER A 218 3.94 -23.84 -7.49
CA SER A 218 2.94 -24.91 -7.52
C SER A 218 1.53 -24.39 -7.82
N MET A 219 1.36 -23.65 -8.92
CA MET A 219 0.04 -23.12 -9.32
C MET A 219 -1.03 -24.23 -9.47
N PRO A 220 -2.24 -24.05 -8.88
CA PRO A 220 -3.38 -24.92 -9.17
C PRO A 220 -3.73 -24.88 -10.67
N LYS A 221 -4.08 -26.03 -11.23
CA LYS A 221 -4.43 -26.16 -12.67
C LYS A 221 -5.92 -26.09 -12.96
N LYS A 222 -6.76 -26.20 -11.93
CA LYS A 222 -8.23 -26.29 -12.01
C LYS A 222 -8.88 -25.81 -10.71
N GLY A 223 -10.18 -25.54 -10.78
CA GLY A 223 -11.01 -25.16 -9.65
C GLY A 223 -10.98 -23.66 -9.38
N THR A 224 -11.66 -23.28 -8.30
CA THR A 224 -11.71 -21.91 -7.82
C THR A 224 -11.06 -21.79 -6.45
N ALA A 225 -10.47 -20.63 -6.19
CA ALA A 225 -9.97 -20.25 -4.87
C ALA A 225 -10.49 -18.87 -4.52
N THR A 226 -11.04 -18.75 -3.32
CA THR A 226 -11.47 -17.47 -2.76
C THR A 226 -10.47 -17.03 -1.71
N TYR A 227 -10.02 -15.80 -1.81
CA TYR A 227 -9.04 -15.17 -0.93
C TYR A 227 -9.74 -14.15 -0.07
N LYS A 228 -9.73 -14.39 1.23
CA LYS A 228 -10.18 -13.41 2.21
C LYS A 228 -9.12 -12.34 2.34
N GLY A 229 -9.50 -11.08 2.13
CA GLY A 229 -8.52 -10.05 1.87
C GLY A 229 -8.54 -8.82 2.77
N PHE A 230 -7.60 -7.95 2.46
CA PHE A 230 -7.40 -6.61 2.98
C PHE A 230 -7.21 -5.64 1.81
N TYR A 231 -7.42 -4.35 2.08
CA TYR A 231 -7.05 -3.28 1.16
C TYR A 231 -6.15 -2.28 1.90
N GLU A 232 -5.02 -1.96 1.30
CA GLU A 232 -4.10 -0.95 1.75
C GLU A 232 -4.08 0.18 0.73
N SER A 233 -4.53 1.37 1.14
CA SER A 233 -4.54 2.53 0.25
C SER A 233 -3.11 3.04 0.02
N GLY A 234 -2.83 3.36 -1.24
CA GLY A 234 -1.66 4.13 -1.67
C GLY A 234 -1.96 5.62 -1.63
N GLN A 235 -1.67 6.32 -2.72
CA GLN A 235 -2.16 7.67 -2.92
C GLN A 235 -3.53 7.63 -3.60
N SER A 236 -4.54 8.14 -2.92
CA SER A 236 -5.89 8.26 -3.46
C SER A 236 -6.44 9.66 -3.19
N TYR A 237 -6.76 10.39 -4.25
CA TYR A 237 -7.17 11.78 -4.17
C TYR A 237 -8.07 12.19 -5.35
N TYR A 238 -8.85 13.25 -5.15
CA TYR A 238 -9.67 13.89 -6.18
C TYR A 238 -9.50 15.40 -6.17
N ASN A 239 -9.87 16.00 -7.30
CA ASN A 239 -9.92 17.43 -7.46
C ASN A 239 -11.32 17.95 -7.10
N ASP A 240 -11.45 18.56 -5.92
CA ASP A 240 -12.64 19.28 -5.49
C ASP A 240 -12.52 20.75 -5.91
N ASN A 241 -12.97 21.05 -7.13
CA ASN A 241 -13.08 22.42 -7.64
C ASN A 241 -11.76 23.24 -7.56
N GLY A 242 -10.63 22.60 -7.87
CA GLY A 242 -9.28 23.17 -7.81
C GLY A 242 -8.53 22.88 -6.51
N THR A 243 -9.16 22.20 -5.54
CA THR A 243 -8.53 21.79 -4.28
C THR A 243 -8.33 20.28 -4.26
N MET A 244 -7.09 19.85 -4.04
CA MET A 244 -6.78 18.44 -3.86
C MET A 244 -7.30 17.94 -2.50
N LYS A 245 -8.06 16.84 -2.54
CA LYS A 245 -8.65 16.18 -1.36
C LYS A 245 -8.32 14.70 -1.39
N SER A 246 -8.06 14.11 -0.22
CA SER A 246 -7.89 12.67 -0.10
C SER A 246 -9.22 11.94 -0.21
N MET A 247 -9.15 10.70 -0.69
CA MET A 247 -10.28 9.76 -0.66
C MET A 247 -9.84 8.39 -0.15
N TYR A 248 -10.78 7.61 0.35
CA TYR A 248 -10.55 6.27 0.87
C TYR A 248 -11.85 5.46 0.84
N PHE A 249 -11.73 4.14 0.74
CA PHE A 249 -12.87 3.26 0.97
C PHE A 249 -13.14 3.14 2.46
N LYS A 250 -14.40 3.35 2.84
CA LYS A 250 -14.90 3.16 4.19
C LYS A 250 -15.82 1.95 4.21
N ASP A 251 -15.62 1.11 5.22
CA ASP A 251 -16.36 -0.14 5.40
C ASP A 251 -16.13 -1.09 4.18
N GLY A 252 -16.84 -2.22 4.18
CA GLY A 252 -16.83 -3.16 3.07
C GLY A 252 -15.97 -4.41 3.26
N THR A 253 -16.11 -5.33 2.31
CA THR A 253 -15.45 -6.63 2.29
C THR A 253 -14.48 -6.70 1.13
N VAL A 254 -13.26 -7.14 1.41
CA VAL A 254 -12.24 -7.40 0.39
C VAL A 254 -12.16 -8.90 0.12
N GLU A 255 -12.36 -9.27 -1.14
CA GLU A 255 -12.28 -10.65 -1.60
C GLU A 255 -11.76 -10.71 -3.02
N LEU A 256 -10.81 -11.62 -3.28
CA LEU A 256 -10.38 -11.97 -4.63
C LEU A 256 -10.75 -13.43 -4.91
N VAL A 257 -11.16 -13.71 -6.14
CA VAL A 257 -11.54 -15.04 -6.60
C VAL A 257 -10.69 -15.39 -7.80
N ALA A 258 -9.84 -16.41 -7.66
CA ALA A 258 -9.13 -17.02 -8.77
C ALA A 258 -9.94 -18.21 -9.31
N ASP A 259 -10.27 -18.16 -10.59
CA ASP A 259 -10.85 -19.26 -11.35
C ASP A 259 -9.75 -19.82 -12.26
N PHE A 260 -9.10 -20.91 -11.83
CA PHE A 260 -7.99 -21.52 -12.54
C PHE A 260 -8.44 -22.27 -13.79
N ASP A 261 -9.72 -22.66 -13.87
CA ASP A 261 -10.29 -23.25 -15.09
C ASP A 261 -10.46 -22.19 -16.19
N LYS A 262 -10.83 -20.96 -15.81
CA LYS A 262 -10.96 -19.83 -16.74
C LYS A 262 -9.68 -19.01 -16.91
N GLY A 263 -8.68 -19.23 -16.06
CA GLY A 263 -7.47 -18.41 -16.04
C GLY A 263 -7.77 -16.96 -15.66
N LYS A 264 -8.67 -16.72 -14.69
CA LYS A 264 -9.12 -15.37 -14.32
C LYS A 264 -8.97 -15.11 -12.83
N VAL A 265 -8.66 -13.86 -12.48
CA VAL A 265 -8.85 -13.30 -11.14
C VAL A 265 -9.90 -12.20 -11.21
N THR A 266 -10.90 -12.30 -10.34
CA THR A 266 -12.00 -11.32 -10.20
C THR A 266 -12.23 -10.98 -8.74
N GLY A 267 -13.04 -9.96 -8.44
CA GLY A 267 -13.35 -9.54 -7.07
C GLY A 267 -12.89 -8.12 -6.82
N GLY A 268 -12.45 -7.80 -5.60
CA GLY A 268 -11.98 -6.48 -5.20
C GLY A 268 -12.57 -6.07 -3.85
N ILE A 269 -13.14 -4.87 -3.78
CA ILE A 269 -13.81 -4.30 -2.62
C ILE A 269 -15.31 -4.21 -2.92
N SER A 270 -16.15 -4.66 -2.00
CA SER A 270 -17.62 -4.64 -2.15
C SER A 270 -18.30 -4.13 -0.87
N GLY A 271 -19.47 -3.50 -1.01
CA GLY A 271 -20.19 -2.92 0.13
C GLY A 271 -19.43 -1.79 0.82
N ALA A 272 -18.57 -1.07 0.08
CA ALA A 272 -17.72 -0.01 0.60
C ALA A 272 -18.11 1.35 0.01
N ALA A 273 -18.31 2.34 0.88
CA ALA A 273 -18.51 3.71 0.45
C ALA A 273 -17.18 4.37 0.11
N LEU A 274 -17.13 5.14 -0.99
CA LEU A 274 -15.97 5.96 -1.29
C LEU A 274 -16.10 7.31 -0.57
N ASN A 275 -15.24 7.54 0.42
CA ASN A 275 -15.32 8.70 1.28
C ASN A 275 -14.17 9.67 1.05
N GLY A 276 -14.47 10.96 1.24
CA GLY A 276 -13.48 12.01 1.42
C GLY A 276 -13.35 12.42 2.89
N ASN A 277 -12.52 13.42 3.12
CA ASN A 277 -12.40 14.07 4.43
C ASN A 277 -12.70 15.57 4.30
N ASP A 278 -13.72 16.03 5.01
CA ASP A 278 -14.04 17.45 5.18
C ASP A 278 -13.85 17.86 6.64
N ASN A 279 -12.80 18.62 6.93
CA ASN A 279 -12.47 19.12 8.28
C ASN A 279 -12.47 18.04 9.36
N GLY A 280 -11.95 16.85 9.05
CA GLY A 280 -11.90 15.69 9.96
C GLY A 280 -13.15 14.82 9.93
N THR A 281 -14.18 15.18 9.16
CA THR A 281 -15.43 14.44 9.03
C THR A 281 -15.44 13.60 7.74
N PRO A 282 -15.70 12.29 7.81
CA PRO A 282 -15.96 11.47 6.64
C PRO A 282 -17.18 11.97 5.86
N VAL A 283 -17.03 12.16 4.55
CA VAL A 283 -18.14 12.51 3.63
C VAL A 283 -18.22 11.44 2.55
N ASP A 284 -19.41 10.87 2.34
CA ASP A 284 -19.67 9.99 1.20
C ASP A 284 -19.61 10.82 -0.09
N LEU A 285 -18.69 10.45 -0.99
CA LEU A 285 -18.46 11.20 -2.22
C LEU A 285 -19.48 10.86 -3.29
N ASN A 286 -20.00 9.64 -3.32
CA ASN A 286 -20.99 9.21 -4.30
C ASN A 286 -21.66 7.92 -3.85
N SER A 287 -22.94 8.01 -3.48
CA SER A 287 -23.72 6.88 -2.99
C SER A 287 -23.96 5.76 -4.02
N ASN A 288 -23.61 5.97 -5.29
CA ASN A 288 -23.67 4.92 -6.31
C ASN A 288 -22.40 4.07 -6.35
N ILE A 289 -21.30 4.52 -5.75
CA ILE A 289 -20.07 3.73 -5.65
C ILE A 289 -20.21 2.77 -4.48
N ASP A 290 -20.15 1.47 -4.78
CA ASP A 290 -20.21 0.39 -3.78
C ASP A 290 -18.87 -0.37 -3.64
N GLY A 291 -17.85 0.08 -4.35
CA GLY A 291 -16.48 -0.42 -4.17
C GLY A 291 -15.64 -0.35 -5.44
N LEU A 292 -14.77 -1.35 -5.58
CA LEU A 292 -13.77 -1.47 -6.64
C LEU A 292 -13.74 -2.90 -7.15
N ALA A 293 -13.82 -3.10 -8.47
CA ALA A 293 -13.72 -4.41 -9.09
C ALA A 293 -12.41 -4.59 -9.84
N ILE A 294 -11.80 -5.76 -9.71
CA ILE A 294 -10.67 -6.25 -10.50
C ILE A 294 -11.19 -7.31 -11.49
N ASN A 295 -10.68 -7.25 -12.71
CA ASN A 295 -10.81 -8.31 -13.71
C ASN A 295 -9.46 -8.49 -14.41
N ALA A 296 -8.83 -9.64 -14.18
CA ALA A 296 -7.47 -9.93 -14.63
C ALA A 296 -7.32 -11.35 -15.19
N ASP A 297 -6.38 -11.51 -16.11
CA ASP A 297 -5.98 -12.78 -16.71
C ASP A 297 -4.78 -13.38 -15.98
N ILE A 298 -4.86 -14.67 -15.67
CA ILE A 298 -3.76 -15.42 -15.05
C ILE A 298 -2.75 -15.81 -16.11
N ASN A 299 -1.48 -15.46 -15.86
CA ASN A 299 -0.34 -15.85 -16.66
C ASN A 299 0.77 -16.43 -15.76
N GLY A 300 0.85 -17.76 -15.71
CA GLY A 300 1.70 -18.46 -14.76
C GLY A 300 1.29 -18.14 -13.32
N SER A 301 2.23 -17.65 -12.51
CA SER A 301 1.97 -17.25 -11.12
C SER A 301 1.65 -15.76 -10.97
N ASN A 302 1.55 -15.04 -12.08
CA ASN A 302 1.14 -13.63 -12.12
C ASN A 302 -0.26 -13.50 -12.72
N TYR A 303 -0.86 -12.33 -12.56
CA TYR A 303 -2.02 -11.91 -13.32
C TYR A 303 -1.98 -10.41 -13.60
N ASP A 304 -2.62 -9.99 -14.67
CA ASP A 304 -2.75 -8.59 -15.06
C ASP A 304 -4.09 -8.31 -15.72
N GLY A 305 -4.57 -7.07 -15.58
CA GLY A 305 -5.89 -6.67 -16.03
C GLY A 305 -6.26 -5.26 -15.61
N THR A 306 -7.53 -5.07 -15.25
CA THR A 306 -8.11 -3.75 -14.99
C THR A 306 -8.73 -3.67 -13.60
N ALA A 307 -8.72 -2.48 -13.03
CA ALA A 307 -9.44 -2.12 -11.81
C ALA A 307 -10.42 -0.97 -12.08
N MET A 308 -11.63 -0.99 -11.55
CA MET A 308 -12.60 0.10 -11.77
C MET A 308 -13.48 0.34 -10.55
N LEU A 309 -13.92 1.59 -10.37
CA LEU A 309 -15.00 1.90 -9.43
C LEU A 309 -16.30 1.30 -9.94
N VAL A 310 -17.06 0.67 -9.06
CA VAL A 310 -18.29 -0.03 -9.43
C VAL A 310 -19.46 0.31 -8.52
N ASP A 311 -20.67 0.15 -9.05
CA ASP A 311 -21.91 0.12 -8.28
C ASP A 311 -22.16 -1.27 -7.66
N ALA A 312 -23.22 -1.39 -6.87
CA ALA A 312 -23.59 -2.64 -6.21
C ALA A 312 -23.97 -3.78 -7.18
N ALA A 313 -24.22 -3.48 -8.46
CA ALA A 313 -24.47 -4.46 -9.51
C ALA A 313 -23.18 -4.80 -10.30
N GLY A 314 -22.05 -4.19 -9.96
CA GLY A 314 -20.76 -4.40 -10.62
C GLY A 314 -20.57 -3.58 -11.90
N ASN A 315 -21.44 -2.60 -12.18
CA ASN A 315 -21.27 -1.72 -13.33
C ASN A 315 -20.29 -0.60 -13.00
N GLN A 316 -19.49 -0.19 -13.98
CA GLN A 316 -18.55 0.91 -13.81
C GLN A 316 -19.27 2.22 -13.44
N VAL A 317 -18.75 2.92 -12.42
CA VAL A 317 -19.17 4.27 -12.04
C VAL A 317 -18.11 5.28 -12.51
N GLY A 318 -18.55 6.28 -13.27
CA GLY A 318 -17.67 7.27 -13.89
C GLY A 318 -16.94 6.72 -15.12
N THR A 319 -15.77 7.29 -15.39
CA THR A 319 -14.90 6.94 -16.52
C THR A 319 -13.46 6.79 -16.05
N SER A 320 -12.67 5.99 -16.76
CA SER A 320 -11.24 5.80 -16.49
C SER A 320 -10.42 6.13 -17.73
N SER A 321 -9.47 7.06 -17.62
CA SER A 321 -8.43 7.26 -18.63
C SER A 321 -7.37 6.16 -18.55
N TYR A 322 -7.20 5.60 -17.35
CA TYR A 322 -6.30 4.49 -17.09
C TYR A 322 -6.79 3.66 -15.92
N ASN A 323 -6.67 2.36 -16.05
CA ASN A 323 -7.14 1.39 -15.07
C ASN A 323 -6.34 0.10 -15.16
N GLU A 324 -5.37 -0.05 -14.27
CA GLU A 324 -4.50 -1.22 -14.25
C GLU A 324 -4.61 -1.96 -12.92
N ALA A 325 -4.65 -3.27 -13.03
CA ALA A 325 -4.46 -4.20 -11.92
C ALA A 325 -3.36 -5.18 -12.30
N ILE A 326 -2.35 -5.34 -11.44
CA ILE A 326 -1.35 -6.40 -11.56
C ILE A 326 -1.31 -7.19 -10.27
N GLY A 327 -1.05 -8.48 -10.34
CA GLY A 327 -0.97 -9.30 -9.14
C GLY A 327 -0.16 -10.57 -9.32
N ALA A 328 0.00 -11.26 -8.21
CA ALA A 328 0.72 -12.52 -8.15
C ALA A 328 0.13 -13.46 -7.08
N PHE A 329 0.48 -14.74 -7.21
CA PHE A 329 0.18 -15.79 -6.26
C PHE A 329 1.46 -16.21 -5.52
N PHE A 330 1.35 -16.41 -4.21
CA PHE A 330 2.47 -16.78 -3.35
C PHE A 330 2.16 -18.07 -2.57
N GLY A 331 3.21 -18.71 -2.09
CA GLY A 331 3.13 -19.89 -1.24
C GLY A 331 2.64 -21.15 -1.95
N PRO A 332 2.61 -22.30 -1.24
CA PRO A 332 2.14 -23.56 -1.79
C PRO A 332 0.70 -23.44 -2.31
N ASP A 333 0.48 -23.91 -3.54
CA ASP A 333 -0.84 -24.05 -4.16
C ASP A 333 -1.64 -22.74 -4.23
N ALA A 334 -0.90 -21.65 -4.42
CA ALA A 334 -1.40 -20.28 -4.41
C ALA A 334 -2.20 -19.99 -3.13
N SER A 335 -1.62 -20.27 -1.96
CA SER A 335 -2.25 -20.03 -0.64
C SER A 335 -2.47 -18.55 -0.35
N GLU A 336 -1.71 -17.66 -1.01
CA GLU A 336 -1.75 -16.22 -0.84
C GLU A 336 -1.80 -15.51 -2.18
N THR A 337 -2.35 -14.30 -2.21
CA THR A 337 -2.32 -13.43 -3.39
C THR A 337 -2.27 -11.95 -3.00
N ALA A 338 -1.71 -11.13 -3.87
CA ALA A 338 -1.79 -9.68 -3.80
C ALA A 338 -1.94 -9.07 -5.19
N ALA A 339 -2.67 -7.96 -5.28
CA ALA A 339 -2.93 -7.19 -6.48
C ALA A 339 -2.70 -5.69 -6.19
N ALA A 340 -1.83 -5.05 -6.95
CA ALA A 340 -1.71 -3.60 -6.99
C ALA A 340 -2.68 -3.02 -8.01
N VAL A 341 -3.28 -1.88 -7.70
CA VAL A 341 -4.21 -1.16 -8.57
C VAL A 341 -3.82 0.30 -8.72
N LEU A 342 -4.06 0.84 -9.92
CA LEU A 342 -4.01 2.27 -10.21
C LEU A 342 -5.16 2.61 -11.16
N ILE A 343 -5.97 3.58 -10.76
CA ILE A 343 -7.07 4.12 -11.55
C ILE A 343 -6.86 5.63 -11.65
N GLU A 344 -6.81 6.14 -12.87
CA GLU A 344 -6.96 7.56 -13.18
C GLU A 344 -8.30 7.72 -13.90
N GLY A 345 -9.15 8.62 -13.43
CA GLY A 345 -10.50 8.72 -13.95
C GLY A 345 -11.23 10.01 -13.60
N ASN A 346 -12.50 10.05 -13.99
CA ASN A 346 -13.43 11.13 -13.70
C ASN A 346 -14.78 10.54 -13.30
N ALA A 347 -15.34 11.01 -12.19
CA ALA A 347 -16.64 10.60 -11.69
C ALA A 347 -17.36 11.78 -11.05
N ASP A 348 -18.67 11.67 -10.86
CA ASP A 348 -19.39 12.58 -9.97
C ASP A 348 -18.94 12.29 -8.52
N LEU A 349 -18.21 13.22 -7.91
CA LEU A 349 -17.74 13.15 -6.53
C LEU A 349 -18.16 14.44 -5.83
N ASN A 350 -18.86 14.30 -4.70
CA ASN A 350 -19.43 15.40 -3.94
C ASN A 350 -20.38 16.29 -4.77
N GLY A 351 -21.13 15.69 -5.70
CA GLY A 351 -22.13 16.37 -6.54
C GLY A 351 -21.55 17.18 -7.70
N SER A 352 -20.31 16.90 -8.10
CA SER A 352 -19.65 17.53 -9.25
C SER A 352 -18.73 16.53 -9.96
N ALA A 353 -18.59 16.70 -11.28
CA ALA A 353 -17.62 15.91 -12.03
C ALA A 353 -16.19 16.27 -11.62
N SER A 354 -15.47 15.30 -11.05
CA SER A 354 -14.14 15.46 -10.50
C SER A 354 -13.20 14.40 -11.04
N ASP A 355 -12.02 14.85 -11.47
CA ASP A 355 -10.92 13.95 -11.76
C ASP A 355 -10.41 13.33 -10.46
N TYR A 356 -9.91 12.10 -10.55
CA TYR A 356 -9.38 11.37 -9.41
C TYR A 356 -8.24 10.43 -9.81
N VAL A 357 -7.42 10.10 -8.81
CA VAL A 357 -6.50 8.97 -8.83
C VAL A 357 -6.79 8.09 -7.63
N ILE A 358 -6.88 6.79 -7.83
CA ILE A 358 -6.93 5.77 -6.78
C ILE A 358 -5.76 4.83 -7.00
N SER A 359 -4.95 4.64 -5.96
CA SER A 359 -3.95 3.57 -5.94
C SER A 359 -4.01 2.81 -4.64
N GLY A 360 -3.62 1.54 -4.69
CA GLY A 360 -3.51 0.71 -3.49
C GLY A 360 -3.14 -0.72 -3.81
N THR A 361 -3.04 -1.52 -2.77
CA THR A 361 -2.79 -2.96 -2.87
C THR A 361 -3.91 -3.70 -2.15
N LEU A 362 -4.52 -4.65 -2.85
CA LEU A 362 -5.42 -5.65 -2.28
C LEU A 362 -4.61 -6.93 -2.09
N GLY A 363 -4.92 -7.71 -1.08
CA GLY A 363 -4.31 -9.04 -0.95
C GLY A 363 -5.10 -9.90 -0.02
N GLY A 364 -4.73 -11.17 0.09
CA GLY A 364 -5.47 -12.09 0.94
C GLY A 364 -4.91 -13.49 1.00
N VAL A 365 -5.43 -14.22 1.97
CA VAL A 365 -5.14 -15.64 2.21
C VAL A 365 -6.32 -16.47 1.73
N LYS A 366 -6.02 -17.64 1.15
CA LYS A 366 -7.02 -18.60 0.69
C LYS A 366 -7.90 -19.05 1.86
N LYS A 367 -9.21 -19.07 1.65
CA LYS A 367 -10.21 -19.59 2.59
C LYS A 367 -10.18 -21.12 2.67
#